data_AF-A0AB35IMM9-F1
#
_entry.id   AF-A0AB35IMM9-F1
#
_cell.length_a   1.000
_cell.length_b   1.000
_cell.length_c   1.000
_cell.angle_alpha   90.00
_cell.angle_beta   90.00
_cell.angle_gamma   90.00
#
_symmetry.space_group_name_H-M   'P 1'
#
loop_
_entity.id
_entity.type
_entity.pdbx_description
1 polymer ?
#
loop_
_entity_poly.entity_id
_entity_poly.type
_entity_poly.pdbx_seq_one_letter_code
_entity_poly.pdbx_strand_id
1 'polypeptide(L)'
;MDIIHEKALATILFSIVFIILIGAATPYIQQQISQTNEITDESLKYSKPVLDGTNSDFDVDNIPMDDVVTSYARGDVNMDGEITTADYELILKHIAGNITFNEEQLYLGDVNSDGKIDNNDAERIKKMCEASTPSQYEKGDINRDGKLDLDDLNLLKKYLNGKVTFVLEQKKLADINNDGAIDSKDASLLNTMIGRINYEPGDVDRNEKITLNDAKLVLDFLSGDAKLDEEQLELADIDKDGEVTSKDAQKIMALAKNN
;
A
#
# COMPACT_ATOMS: atom_id res chain seq x y z
N MET A 1 55.79 -31.73 11.05
CA MET A 1 55.30 -30.96 9.89
C MET A 1 54.76 -31.99 8.91
N ASP A 2 53.46 -32.18 8.70
CA ASP A 2 52.30 -31.44 9.19
C ASP A 2 51.09 -32.35 9.40
N ILE A 3 50.33 -31.97 10.41
CA ILE A 3 49.00 -32.43 10.78
C ILE A 3 48.00 -31.70 9.86
N ILE A 4 46.80 -32.24 9.71
CA ILE A 4 45.63 -31.71 8.97
C ILE A 4 45.48 -32.25 7.53
N HIS A 5 45.10 -33.52 7.41
CA HIS A 5 44.25 -33.99 6.30
C HIS A 5 43.14 -34.97 6.75
N GLU A 6 42.80 -34.98 8.03
CA GLU A 6 41.88 -35.95 8.66
C GLU A 6 40.60 -35.29 9.21
N LYS A 7 39.99 -34.36 8.47
CA LYS A 7 38.66 -33.80 8.80
C LYS A 7 37.77 -33.45 7.58
N ALA A 8 37.88 -34.20 6.48
CA ALA A 8 37.01 -34.01 5.31
C ALA A 8 36.17 -35.25 4.93
N LEU A 9 36.16 -36.31 5.75
CA LEU A 9 35.53 -37.60 5.43
C LEU A 9 34.25 -37.93 6.21
N ALA A 10 33.64 -36.99 6.94
CA ALA A 10 32.51 -37.26 7.82
C ALA A 10 31.21 -36.46 7.55
N THR A 11 31.03 -35.86 6.37
CA THR A 11 29.74 -35.21 6.02
C THR A 11 29.24 -35.56 4.60
N ILE A 12 29.91 -36.50 3.92
CA ILE A 12 29.50 -37.05 2.63
C ILE A 12 28.97 -38.48 2.87
N LEU A 13 27.87 -38.63 3.61
CA LEU A 13 27.19 -39.93 3.73
C LEU A 13 25.72 -39.90 4.18
N PHE A 14 25.03 -38.75 4.22
CA PHE A 14 23.62 -38.71 4.68
C PHE A 14 22.57 -38.04 3.78
N SER A 15 22.81 -37.84 2.48
CA SER A 15 21.72 -37.39 1.58
C SER A 15 21.50 -38.28 0.35
N ILE A 16 22.18 -39.42 0.26
CA ILE A 16 22.00 -40.42 -0.83
C ILE A 16 20.80 -41.35 -0.58
N VAL A 17 20.03 -41.18 0.52
CA VAL A 17 18.97 -42.14 0.90
C VAL A 17 17.54 -41.65 0.61
N PHE A 18 17.32 -40.72 -0.33
CA PHE A 18 15.94 -40.45 -0.80
C PHE A 18 15.84 -40.09 -2.28
N ILE A 19 16.55 -40.85 -3.11
CA ILE A 19 16.06 -41.17 -4.44
C ILE A 19 15.64 -42.64 -4.39
N ILE A 20 14.50 -42.94 -4.99
CA ILE A 20 13.89 -44.26 -5.22
C ILE A 20 12.80 -44.63 -4.19
N LEU A 21 11.63 -43.99 -4.34
CA LEU A 21 10.35 -44.71 -4.31
C LEU A 21 9.36 -44.03 -5.28
N ILE A 22 9.32 -44.55 -6.52
CA ILE A 22 8.18 -44.72 -7.46
C ILE A 22 7.11 -43.60 -7.48
N GLY A 23 6.83 -42.92 -8.60
CA GLY A 23 6.48 -43.48 -9.90
C GLY A 23 5.06 -43.00 -10.26
N ALA A 24 4.90 -42.50 -11.49
CA ALA A 24 3.68 -41.90 -12.09
C ALA A 24 3.45 -40.40 -11.86
N ALA A 25 4.15 -39.55 -12.64
CA ALA A 25 3.59 -38.29 -13.13
C ALA A 25 4.28 -37.88 -14.45
N THR A 26 3.66 -38.34 -15.55
CA THR A 26 3.55 -37.76 -16.92
C THR A 26 4.77 -37.14 -17.65
N PRO A 27 4.83 -37.30 -19.00
CA PRO A 27 5.83 -36.66 -19.88
C PRO A 27 5.79 -35.10 -19.92
N TYR A 28 5.02 -34.46 -19.05
CA TYR A 28 4.84 -33.01 -18.98
C TYR A 28 6.07 -32.29 -18.42
N ILE A 29 6.78 -32.88 -17.45
CA ILE A 29 7.99 -32.28 -16.87
C ILE A 29 9.18 -32.31 -17.86
N GLN A 30 9.28 -33.32 -18.73
CA GLN A 30 10.32 -33.38 -19.76
C GLN A 30 10.12 -32.31 -20.86
N GLN A 31 8.88 -31.97 -21.22
CA GLN A 31 8.60 -30.90 -22.19
C GLN A 31 8.92 -29.51 -21.62
N GLN A 32 8.74 -29.29 -20.31
CA GLN A 32 9.10 -28.02 -19.66
C GLN A 32 10.61 -27.87 -19.46
N ILE A 33 11.38 -28.96 -19.32
CA ILE A 33 12.86 -28.88 -19.26
C ILE A 33 13.47 -28.67 -20.65
N SER A 34 12.86 -29.19 -21.73
CA SER A 34 13.28 -28.88 -23.11
C SER A 34 12.96 -27.45 -23.57
N GLN A 35 12.05 -26.74 -22.89
CA GLN A 35 11.78 -25.31 -23.14
C GLN A 35 12.59 -24.36 -22.25
N THR A 36 13.39 -24.87 -21.30
CA THR A 36 14.16 -24.05 -20.35
C THR A 36 15.68 -24.10 -20.55
N ASN A 37 16.14 -24.62 -21.70
CA ASN A 37 17.57 -24.61 -22.09
C ASN A 37 17.88 -23.80 -23.36
N GLU A 38 16.98 -22.93 -23.81
CA GLU A 38 17.25 -21.96 -24.90
C GLU A 38 16.89 -20.53 -24.47
N ILE A 39 17.61 -19.95 -23.52
CA ILE A 39 18.07 -18.54 -23.58
C ILE A 39 19.41 -18.49 -22.80
N THR A 40 20.48 -18.91 -23.48
CA THR A 40 21.85 -18.62 -23.08
C THR A 40 22.49 -17.76 -24.17
N ASP A 41 21.94 -16.57 -24.41
CA ASP A 41 22.70 -15.45 -24.96
C ASP A 41 21.92 -14.14 -24.79
N GLU A 42 22.23 -13.39 -23.73
CA GLU A 42 22.02 -11.95 -23.76
C GLU A 42 23.32 -11.26 -23.33
N SER A 43 24.38 -11.63 -24.05
CA SER A 43 25.60 -10.85 -24.18
C SER A 43 25.43 -9.69 -25.18
N LEU A 44 24.26 -9.03 -25.18
CA LEU A 44 24.09 -7.69 -25.75
C LEU A 44 24.24 -6.62 -24.65
N LYS A 45 25.23 -6.81 -23.78
CA LYS A 45 25.96 -5.69 -23.17
C LYS A 45 27.05 -5.25 -24.16
N TYR A 46 27.04 -3.95 -24.46
CA TYR A 46 27.99 -3.21 -25.30
C TYR A 46 27.76 -3.28 -26.82
N SER A 47 26.72 -2.60 -27.30
CA SER A 47 26.95 -1.77 -28.49
C SER A 47 27.57 -0.46 -28.01
N LYS A 48 28.91 -0.38 -27.98
CA LYS A 48 29.57 0.92 -28.06
C LYS A 48 29.03 1.61 -29.31
N PRO A 49 28.73 2.92 -29.31
CA PRO A 49 28.63 3.61 -30.58
C PRO A 49 29.94 3.36 -31.33
N VAL A 50 29.84 2.80 -32.53
CA VAL A 50 30.95 2.79 -33.47
C VAL A 50 31.26 4.27 -33.71
N LEU A 51 32.34 4.75 -33.08
CA LEU A 51 33.04 5.94 -33.52
C LEU A 51 33.61 5.60 -34.90
N ASP A 52 32.80 5.86 -35.93
CA ASP A 52 33.37 6.15 -37.24
C ASP A 52 34.14 7.45 -37.08
N GLY A 53 35.45 7.35 -37.28
CA GLY A 53 36.41 8.38 -36.93
C GLY A 53 36.31 9.56 -37.88
N THR A 54 35.35 10.45 -37.66
CA THR A 54 35.46 11.88 -38.01
C THR A 54 34.54 12.70 -37.10
N ASN A 55 35.10 13.26 -36.03
CA ASN A 55 34.94 14.65 -35.57
C ASN A 55 35.16 14.74 -34.04
N SER A 56 36.09 15.62 -33.69
CA SER A 56 36.46 16.07 -32.36
C SER A 56 35.31 16.75 -31.61
N ASP A 57 35.37 16.68 -30.28
CA ASP A 57 34.62 17.49 -29.28
C ASP A 57 33.30 16.93 -28.75
N PHE A 58 33.34 15.80 -28.01
CA PHE A 58 32.31 15.50 -27.01
C PHE A 58 32.99 15.14 -25.68
N ASP A 59 32.96 16.09 -24.74
CA ASP A 59 33.38 15.90 -23.35
C ASP A 59 32.44 14.91 -22.66
N VAL A 60 33.00 13.78 -22.22
CA VAL A 60 32.26 12.64 -21.64
C VAL A 60 31.94 12.81 -20.15
N ASP A 61 32.27 13.98 -19.58
CA ASP A 61 32.20 14.24 -18.14
C ASP A 61 30.85 14.84 -17.67
N ASN A 62 29.82 14.85 -18.52
CA ASN A 62 28.53 15.45 -18.16
C ASN A 62 27.32 14.76 -18.82
N ILE A 63 27.14 13.46 -18.60
CA ILE A 63 25.86 12.81 -18.86
C ILE A 63 25.01 12.93 -17.59
N PRO A 64 23.85 13.63 -17.62
CA PRO A 64 22.92 13.64 -16.50
C PRO A 64 22.48 12.20 -16.20
N MET A 65 22.69 11.77 -14.96
CA MET A 65 22.31 10.45 -14.44
C MET A 65 20.79 10.37 -14.21
N ASP A 66 19.98 10.73 -15.21
CA ASP A 66 18.51 10.77 -15.10
C ASP A 66 17.85 9.58 -15.82
N ASP A 67 18.62 8.76 -16.56
CA ASP A 67 18.11 7.69 -17.43
C ASP A 67 18.39 6.26 -16.93
N VAL A 68 18.63 6.05 -15.62
CA VAL A 68 18.52 4.70 -15.04
C VAL A 68 17.04 4.43 -14.73
N VAL A 69 16.33 3.89 -15.72
CA VAL A 69 14.93 3.47 -15.54
C VAL A 69 14.91 2.15 -14.77
N THR A 70 14.93 2.24 -13.44
CA THR A 70 14.65 1.12 -12.54
C THR A 70 13.14 0.84 -12.54
N SER A 71 12.72 -0.43 -12.47
CA SER A 71 11.29 -0.77 -12.28
C SER A 71 10.79 -0.45 -10.87
N TYR A 72 11.71 -0.22 -9.94
CA TYR A 72 11.45 0.02 -8.52
C TYR A 72 11.43 1.51 -8.18
N ALA A 73 10.63 1.88 -7.18
CA ALA A 73 10.48 3.25 -6.73
C ALA A 73 11.69 3.67 -5.89
N ARG A 74 12.13 4.94 -5.99
CA ARG A 74 13.12 5.48 -5.04
C ARG A 74 12.61 5.29 -3.60
N GLY A 75 13.41 4.65 -2.77
CA GLY A 75 13.10 4.23 -1.40
C GLY A 75 12.87 2.73 -1.25
N ASP A 76 12.60 1.99 -2.33
CA ASP A 76 12.47 0.52 -2.36
C ASP A 76 13.86 -0.09 -2.61
N VAL A 77 14.67 -0.18 -1.54
CA VAL A 77 16.07 -0.60 -1.64
C VAL A 77 16.24 -2.11 -1.55
N ASN A 78 15.22 -2.84 -1.10
CA ASN A 78 15.21 -4.30 -1.19
C ASN A 78 14.64 -4.82 -2.52
N MET A 79 14.04 -3.93 -3.34
CA MET A 79 13.47 -4.22 -4.65
C MET A 79 12.35 -5.26 -4.60
N ASP A 80 11.57 -5.26 -3.52
CA ASP A 80 10.42 -6.16 -3.35
C ASP A 80 9.11 -5.58 -3.94
N GLY A 81 9.14 -4.31 -4.36
CA GLY A 81 8.02 -3.59 -4.95
C GLY A 81 7.23 -2.73 -3.96
N GLU A 82 7.57 -2.76 -2.66
CA GLU A 82 6.92 -1.99 -1.62
C GLU A 82 7.95 -1.22 -0.78
N ILE A 83 7.71 0.07 -0.51
CA ILE A 83 8.56 0.85 0.41
C ILE A 83 8.10 0.59 1.85
N THR A 84 8.85 -0.22 2.60
CA THR A 84 8.47 -0.70 3.94
C THR A 84 9.58 -0.50 4.97
N THR A 85 9.30 -0.83 6.23
CA THR A 85 10.31 -0.79 7.30
C THR A 85 11.55 -1.65 6.97
N ALA A 86 11.42 -2.66 6.10
CA ALA A 86 12.56 -3.45 5.64
C ALA A 86 13.59 -2.58 4.88
N ASP A 87 13.13 -1.66 4.04
CA ASP A 87 13.97 -0.70 3.31
C ASP A 87 14.67 0.28 4.24
N TYR A 88 13.92 0.80 5.21
CA TYR A 88 14.46 1.67 6.26
C TYR A 88 15.60 0.98 7.03
N GLU A 89 15.41 -0.28 7.42
CA GLU A 89 16.44 -1.04 8.13
C GLU A 89 17.68 -1.31 7.26
N LEU A 90 17.50 -1.55 5.96
CA LEU A 90 18.62 -1.74 5.03
C LEU A 90 19.43 -0.46 4.89
N ILE A 91 18.79 0.70 4.78
CA ILE A 91 19.47 2.00 4.75
C ILE A 91 20.29 2.21 6.03
N LEU A 92 19.72 1.94 7.20
CA LEU A 92 20.46 2.05 8.47
C LEU A 92 21.65 1.10 8.54
N LYS A 93 21.51 -0.14 8.06
CA LYS A 93 22.61 -1.11 8.00
C LYS A 93 23.71 -0.63 7.04
N HIS A 94 23.34 0.00 5.92
CA HIS A 94 24.28 0.56 4.97
C HIS A 94 25.04 1.76 5.56
N ILE A 95 24.33 2.71 6.18
CA ILE A 95 24.93 3.89 6.86
C ILE A 95 25.88 3.45 7.99
N ALA A 96 25.53 2.39 8.72
CA ALA A 96 26.38 1.81 9.76
C ALA A 96 27.60 1.03 9.22
N GLY A 97 27.71 0.84 7.90
CA GLY A 97 28.81 0.10 7.27
C GLY A 97 28.71 -1.42 7.42
N ASN A 98 27.55 -1.94 7.83
CA ASN A 98 27.34 -3.39 8.03
C ASN A 98 27.06 -4.13 6.72
N ILE A 99 26.58 -3.41 5.69
CA ILE A 99 26.29 -3.92 4.36
C ILE A 99 26.74 -2.91 3.29
N THR A 100 26.95 -3.40 2.07
CA THR A 100 27.26 -2.57 0.90
C THR A 100 26.14 -2.72 -0.12
N PHE A 101 25.65 -1.58 -0.62
CA PHE A 101 24.66 -1.52 -1.68
C PHE A 101 25.28 -1.64 -3.06
N ASN A 102 24.55 -2.24 -3.99
CA ASN A 102 24.88 -2.19 -5.41
C ASN A 102 24.49 -0.84 -6.02
N GLU A 103 24.84 -0.58 -7.28
CA GLU A 103 24.57 0.71 -7.94
C GLU A 103 23.08 1.08 -7.97
N GLU A 104 22.19 0.11 -8.16
CA GLU A 104 20.75 0.34 -8.20
C GLU A 104 20.20 0.66 -6.81
N GLN A 105 20.63 -0.05 -5.76
CA GLN A 105 20.30 0.26 -4.37
C GLN A 105 20.85 1.61 -3.90
N LEU A 106 22.03 2.00 -4.41
CA LEU A 106 22.60 3.33 -4.15
C LEU A 106 21.72 4.43 -4.76
N TYR A 107 21.24 4.21 -5.98
CA TYR A 107 20.33 5.14 -6.66
C TYR A 107 18.95 5.19 -5.99
N LEU A 108 18.37 4.04 -5.64
CA LEU A 108 17.07 3.96 -4.99
C LEU A 108 17.13 4.50 -3.56
N GLY A 109 18.25 4.32 -2.87
CA GLY A 109 18.46 4.75 -1.49
C GLY A 109 18.74 6.25 -1.33
N ASP A 110 19.28 6.93 -2.34
CA ASP A 110 19.43 8.38 -2.38
C ASP A 110 18.09 9.06 -2.78
N VAL A 111 17.12 8.97 -1.87
CA VAL A 111 15.76 9.47 -2.09
C VAL A 111 15.67 10.99 -2.08
N ASN A 112 16.71 11.67 -1.61
CA ASN A 112 16.78 13.13 -1.63
C ASN A 112 17.61 13.68 -2.81
N SER A 113 18.34 12.82 -3.51
CA SER A 113 19.16 13.09 -4.69
C SER A 113 20.30 14.09 -4.43
N ASP A 114 20.92 14.04 -3.25
CA ASP A 114 22.09 14.84 -2.89
C ASP A 114 23.43 14.13 -3.17
N GLY A 115 23.37 12.90 -3.70
CA GLY A 115 24.52 12.09 -4.04
C GLY A 115 25.09 11.31 -2.86
N LYS A 116 24.40 11.25 -1.72
CA LYS A 116 24.79 10.48 -0.54
C LYS A 116 23.61 9.64 -0.06
N ILE A 117 23.93 8.55 0.65
CA ILE A 117 22.94 7.84 1.47
C ILE A 117 23.26 8.13 2.92
N ASP A 118 22.40 8.92 3.56
CA ASP A 118 22.55 9.28 4.97
C ASP A 118 21.22 9.28 5.75
N ASN A 119 21.25 9.80 6.98
CA ASN A 119 20.08 9.79 7.85
C ASN A 119 18.91 10.61 7.27
N ASN A 120 19.15 11.57 6.37
CA ASN A 120 18.07 12.32 5.71
C ASN A 120 17.25 11.41 4.78
N ASP A 121 17.90 10.46 4.11
CA ASP A 121 17.24 9.44 3.29
C ASP A 121 16.49 8.44 4.15
N ALA A 122 17.12 7.99 5.24
CA ALA A 122 16.49 7.11 6.22
C ALA A 122 15.22 7.75 6.80
N GLU A 123 15.22 9.04 7.14
CA GLU A 123 14.04 9.75 7.63
C GLU A 123 12.94 9.88 6.57
N ARG A 124 13.31 10.10 5.30
CA ARG A 124 12.35 10.15 4.19
C ARG A 124 11.70 8.80 3.96
N ILE A 125 12.50 7.73 3.91
CA ILE A 125 12.01 6.35 3.76
C ILE A 125 11.15 6.00 4.97
N LYS A 126 11.59 6.29 6.20
CA LYS A 126 10.77 6.07 7.41
C LYS A 126 9.39 6.74 7.33
N LYS A 127 9.31 7.99 6.85
CA LYS A 127 8.02 8.68 6.61
C LYS A 127 7.18 8.01 5.52
N MET A 128 7.82 7.40 4.52
CA MET A 128 7.15 6.57 3.52
C MET A 128 6.65 5.24 4.13
N CYS A 129 7.41 4.63 5.06
CA CYS A 129 7.09 3.34 5.71
C CYS A 129 6.07 3.43 6.85
N GLU A 130 6.05 4.52 7.61
CA GLU A 130 5.03 4.80 8.64
C GLU A 130 3.63 4.98 8.04
N ALA A 131 3.53 4.91 6.72
CA ALA A 131 2.30 4.79 5.97
C ALA A 131 1.78 3.32 5.90
N SER A 132 2.59 2.30 6.18
CA SER A 132 2.23 0.88 5.95
C SER A 132 1.67 0.11 7.16
N THR A 133 1.24 0.79 8.24
CA THR A 133 0.43 0.14 9.28
C THR A 133 -0.97 -0.17 8.74
N PRO A 134 -1.69 -1.22 9.21
CA PRO A 134 -3.09 -1.42 8.84
C PRO A 134 -3.83 -0.11 9.06
N SER A 135 -4.39 0.45 7.99
CA SER A 135 -4.92 1.81 7.99
C SER A 135 -5.85 1.98 9.19
N GLN A 136 -5.38 2.68 10.22
CA GLN A 136 -6.22 3.15 11.32
C GLN A 136 -7.27 4.15 10.83
N TYR A 137 -7.14 4.58 9.57
CA TYR A 137 -7.94 5.59 8.91
C TYR A 137 -8.96 4.92 8.01
N GLU A 138 -10.19 5.40 8.11
CA GLU A 138 -11.27 4.96 7.26
C GLU A 138 -11.02 5.41 5.82
N LYS A 139 -11.60 4.67 4.89
CA LYS A 139 -11.51 5.00 3.48
C LYS A 139 -12.12 6.38 3.22
N GLY A 140 -11.35 7.28 2.62
CA GLY A 140 -11.72 8.69 2.44
C GLY A 140 -11.13 9.66 3.48
N ASP A 141 -10.57 9.19 4.61
CA ASP A 141 -9.79 10.02 5.55
C ASP A 141 -8.39 10.28 4.97
N ILE A 142 -8.34 11.16 3.99
CA ILE A 142 -7.16 11.41 3.15
C ILE A 142 -6.13 12.25 3.92
N ASN A 143 -6.58 13.11 4.85
CA ASN A 143 -5.68 13.92 5.65
C ASN A 143 -5.06 13.13 6.84
N ARG A 144 -5.65 11.98 7.19
CA ARG A 144 -5.21 11.04 8.23
C ARG A 144 -5.26 11.63 9.63
N ASP A 145 -6.27 12.44 9.91
CA ASP A 145 -6.50 13.03 11.23
C ASP A 145 -7.47 12.20 12.10
N GLY A 146 -8.01 11.11 11.55
CA GLY A 146 -8.94 10.21 12.23
C GLY A 146 -10.40 10.65 12.10
N LYS A 147 -10.71 11.64 11.27
CA LYS A 147 -12.06 12.08 10.96
C LYS A 147 -12.25 12.06 9.46
N LEU A 148 -13.43 11.63 9.03
CA LEU A 148 -13.86 11.71 7.64
C LEU A 148 -14.74 12.96 7.47
N ASP A 149 -14.16 14.07 7.00
CA ASP A 149 -14.87 15.35 6.94
C ASP A 149 -14.55 16.22 5.70
N LEU A 150 -15.02 17.47 5.71
CA LEU A 150 -14.84 18.40 4.58
C LEU A 150 -13.38 18.74 4.29
N ASP A 151 -12.47 18.59 5.25
CA ASP A 151 -11.05 18.82 5.04
C ASP A 151 -10.45 17.75 4.12
N ASP A 152 -10.91 16.50 4.19
CA ASP A 152 -10.54 15.44 3.25
C ASP A 152 -11.04 15.74 1.85
N LEU A 153 -12.30 16.16 1.72
CA LEU A 153 -12.87 16.53 0.43
C LEU A 153 -12.14 17.72 -0.19
N ASN A 154 -11.76 18.70 0.62
CA ASN A 154 -10.97 19.85 0.18
C ASN A 154 -9.55 19.43 -0.23
N LEU A 155 -8.94 18.50 0.49
CA LEU A 155 -7.63 17.94 0.17
C LEU A 155 -7.66 17.16 -1.15
N LEU A 156 -8.66 16.31 -1.36
CA LEU A 156 -8.90 15.60 -2.61
C LEU A 156 -9.07 16.57 -3.79
N LYS A 157 -9.90 17.61 -3.63
CA LYS A 157 -10.06 18.65 -4.65
C LYS A 157 -8.76 19.38 -4.97
N LYS A 158 -7.89 19.63 -3.98
CA LYS A 158 -6.56 20.22 -4.24
C LYS A 158 -5.70 19.27 -5.07
N TYR A 159 -5.72 17.98 -4.78
CA TYR A 159 -4.97 16.96 -5.53
C TYR A 159 -5.46 16.85 -6.98
N LEU A 160 -6.79 16.77 -7.20
CA LEU A 160 -7.39 16.72 -8.54
C LEU A 160 -7.07 17.96 -9.38
N ASN A 161 -6.83 19.10 -8.73
CA ASN A 161 -6.39 20.34 -9.37
C ASN A 161 -4.86 20.47 -9.49
N GLY A 162 -4.09 19.43 -9.15
CA GLY A 162 -2.63 19.42 -9.20
C GLY A 162 -1.94 20.36 -8.21
N LYS A 163 -2.64 20.83 -7.18
CA LYS A 163 -2.09 21.77 -6.18
C LYS A 163 -1.29 21.09 -5.07
N VAL A 164 -1.49 19.79 -4.89
CA VAL A 164 -0.77 18.94 -3.92
C VAL A 164 -0.53 17.57 -4.56
N THR A 165 0.42 16.82 -4.03
CA THR A 165 0.67 15.43 -4.38
C THR A 165 0.36 14.52 -3.19
N PHE A 166 -0.08 13.30 -3.47
CA PHE A 166 -0.39 12.30 -2.44
C PHE A 166 0.69 11.24 -2.36
N VAL A 167 1.00 10.81 -1.14
CA VAL A 167 1.78 9.59 -0.88
C VAL A 167 0.92 8.34 -1.14
N LEU A 168 1.55 7.17 -1.22
CA LEU A 168 0.88 5.91 -1.61
C LEU A 168 -0.40 5.63 -0.80
N GLU A 169 -0.38 5.83 0.52
CA GLU A 169 -1.57 5.58 1.35
C GLU A 169 -2.69 6.59 1.14
N GLN A 170 -2.35 7.88 1.00
CA GLN A 170 -3.36 8.87 0.65
C GLN A 170 -3.99 8.55 -0.70
N LYS A 171 -3.23 7.95 -1.63
CA LYS A 171 -3.79 7.45 -2.89
C LYS A 171 -4.73 6.27 -2.68
N LYS A 172 -4.38 5.30 -1.82
CA LYS A 172 -5.27 4.18 -1.45
C LYS A 172 -6.56 4.64 -0.77
N LEU A 173 -6.46 5.64 0.12
CA LEU A 173 -7.62 6.22 0.83
C LEU A 173 -8.47 7.09 -0.10
N ALA A 174 -7.86 7.77 -1.06
CA ALA A 174 -8.52 8.64 -2.02
C ALA A 174 -9.16 7.92 -3.22
N ASP A 175 -8.69 6.73 -3.59
CA ASP A 175 -9.36 5.85 -4.57
C ASP A 175 -10.53 5.16 -3.85
N ILE A 176 -11.65 5.87 -3.74
CA ILE A 176 -12.77 5.47 -2.87
C ILE A 176 -13.55 4.31 -3.48
N ASN A 177 -13.67 4.27 -4.80
CA ASN A 177 -14.37 3.19 -5.50
C ASN A 177 -13.50 1.95 -5.81
N ASN A 178 -12.19 1.98 -5.52
CA ASN A 178 -11.21 0.95 -5.87
C ASN A 178 -11.10 0.70 -7.39
N ASP A 179 -11.31 1.72 -8.23
CA ASP A 179 -11.17 1.60 -9.68
C ASP A 179 -9.72 1.83 -10.16
N GLY A 180 -8.81 2.17 -9.24
CA GLY A 180 -7.39 2.43 -9.50
C GLY A 180 -7.11 3.84 -10.00
N ALA A 181 -8.14 4.66 -10.24
CA ALA A 181 -8.01 6.08 -10.53
C ALA A 181 -8.44 6.89 -9.31
N ILE A 182 -7.89 8.11 -9.20
CA ILE A 182 -8.35 9.10 -8.22
C ILE A 182 -8.95 10.23 -9.04
N ASP A 183 -10.27 10.25 -9.13
CA ASP A 183 -11.02 11.13 -10.03
C ASP A 183 -12.26 11.78 -9.36
N SER A 184 -13.11 12.40 -10.18
CA SER A 184 -14.30 13.11 -9.69
C SER A 184 -15.38 12.18 -9.11
N LYS A 185 -15.34 10.88 -9.43
CA LYS A 185 -16.22 9.86 -8.83
C LYS A 185 -15.87 9.68 -7.36
N ASP A 186 -14.58 9.63 -7.02
CA ASP A 186 -14.14 9.52 -5.63
C ASP A 186 -14.54 10.75 -4.84
N ALA A 187 -14.37 11.95 -5.41
CA ALA A 187 -14.83 13.18 -4.77
C ALA A 187 -16.35 13.18 -4.53
N SER A 188 -17.12 12.57 -5.44
CA SER A 188 -18.58 12.43 -5.28
C SER A 188 -18.93 11.44 -4.18
N LEU A 189 -18.26 10.28 -4.14
CA LEU A 189 -18.44 9.27 -3.11
C LEU A 189 -18.02 9.79 -1.73
N LEU A 190 -16.90 10.49 -1.63
CA LEU A 190 -16.44 11.14 -0.41
C LEU A 190 -17.47 12.14 0.11
N ASN A 191 -18.00 12.99 -0.77
CA ASN A 191 -19.03 13.96 -0.38
C ASN A 191 -20.31 13.28 0.12
N THR A 192 -20.69 12.13 -0.47
CA THR A 192 -21.78 11.30 0.05
C THR A 192 -21.43 10.74 1.43
N MET A 193 -20.26 10.11 1.59
CA MET A 193 -19.81 9.53 2.86
C MET A 193 -19.77 10.55 4.00
N ILE A 194 -19.23 11.74 3.75
CA ILE A 194 -19.24 12.85 4.72
C ILE A 194 -20.67 13.24 5.10
N GLY A 195 -21.59 13.29 4.12
CA GLY A 195 -23.01 13.52 4.39
C GLY A 195 -23.63 12.48 5.32
N ARG A 196 -23.26 11.20 5.16
CA ARG A 196 -23.72 10.10 6.04
C ARG A 196 -23.21 10.25 7.48
N ILE A 197 -21.97 10.69 7.66
CA ILE A 197 -21.35 10.86 8.99
C ILE A 197 -21.89 12.08 9.75
N ASN A 198 -22.51 13.04 9.07
CA ASN A 198 -23.14 14.18 9.73
C ASN A 198 -24.47 13.84 10.42
N TYR A 199 -25.06 12.67 10.17
CA TYR A 199 -26.27 12.25 10.86
C TYR A 199 -25.90 11.74 12.26
N GLU A 200 -26.54 12.31 13.28
CA GLU A 200 -26.32 11.86 14.65
C GLU A 200 -26.90 10.45 14.85
N PRO A 201 -26.25 9.56 15.62
CA PRO A 201 -26.84 8.30 16.02
C PRO A 201 -28.24 8.52 16.62
N GLY A 202 -29.25 7.88 16.01
CA GLY A 202 -30.66 8.07 16.31
C GLY A 202 -31.46 8.94 15.33
N ASP A 203 -30.83 9.62 14.36
CA ASP A 203 -31.49 10.32 13.24
C ASP A 203 -31.71 9.34 12.07
N VAL A 204 -32.65 8.42 12.26
CA VAL A 204 -32.87 7.27 11.35
C VAL A 204 -33.50 7.70 10.03
N ASP A 205 -34.28 8.78 10.00
CA ASP A 205 -34.84 9.33 8.76
C ASP A 205 -33.92 10.32 8.03
N ARG A 206 -32.76 10.66 8.65
CA ARG A 206 -31.70 11.51 8.09
C ARG A 206 -32.16 12.93 7.80
N ASN A 207 -33.00 13.48 8.68
CA ASN A 207 -33.53 14.83 8.57
C ASN A 207 -32.77 15.88 9.41
N GLU A 208 -31.63 15.49 9.99
CA GLU A 208 -30.77 16.26 10.90
C GLU A 208 -31.40 16.51 12.28
N LYS A 209 -32.44 15.77 12.66
CA LYS A 209 -33.12 15.90 13.96
C LYS A 209 -33.52 14.54 14.50
N ILE A 210 -33.09 14.26 15.73
CA ILE A 210 -33.56 13.08 16.48
C ILE A 210 -34.97 13.35 17.01
N THR A 211 -35.97 12.64 16.47
CA THR A 211 -37.39 12.80 16.80
C THR A 211 -38.08 11.48 17.16
N LEU A 212 -39.37 11.56 17.52
CA LEU A 212 -40.20 10.36 17.73
C LEU A 212 -40.45 9.58 16.42
N ASN A 213 -40.30 10.20 15.26
CA ASN A 213 -40.44 9.51 13.98
C ASN A 213 -39.28 8.54 13.75
N ASP A 214 -38.08 8.88 14.20
CA ASP A 214 -36.90 8.01 14.11
C ASP A 214 -37.09 6.76 14.97
N ALA A 215 -37.51 6.95 16.23
CA ALA A 215 -37.87 5.83 17.10
C ALA A 215 -38.98 4.96 16.49
N LYS A 216 -39.94 5.58 15.81
CA LYS A 216 -41.00 4.86 15.11
C LYS A 216 -40.48 4.06 13.92
N LEU A 217 -39.56 4.61 13.12
CA LEU A 217 -38.95 3.88 12.00
C LEU A 217 -38.23 2.61 12.47
N VAL A 218 -37.54 2.67 13.62
CA VAL A 218 -36.93 1.47 14.22
C VAL A 218 -38.00 0.45 14.62
N LEU A 219 -39.11 0.88 15.22
CA LEU A 219 -40.21 -0.03 15.59
C LEU A 219 -40.91 -0.64 14.36
N ASP A 220 -41.17 0.16 13.33
CA ASP A 220 -41.77 -0.29 12.07
C ASP A 220 -40.83 -1.27 11.34
N PHE A 221 -39.51 -1.09 11.43
CA PHE A 221 -38.53 -2.06 10.96
C PHE A 221 -38.60 -3.38 11.72
N LEU A 222 -38.67 -3.34 13.06
CA LEU A 222 -38.76 -4.52 13.92
C LEU A 222 -40.08 -5.30 13.75
N SER A 223 -41.18 -4.62 13.39
CA SER A 223 -42.45 -5.28 13.05
C SER A 223 -42.52 -5.79 11.61
N GLY A 224 -41.56 -5.40 10.76
CA GLY A 224 -41.53 -5.74 9.33
C GLY A 224 -42.39 -4.82 8.44
N ASP A 225 -42.91 -3.73 9.00
CA ASP A 225 -43.71 -2.73 8.29
C ASP A 225 -42.84 -1.72 7.52
N ALA A 226 -41.56 -1.60 7.85
CA ALA A 226 -40.56 -0.79 7.15
C ALA A 226 -39.29 -1.59 6.84
N LYS A 227 -38.50 -1.08 5.88
CA LYS A 227 -37.14 -1.55 5.60
C LYS A 227 -36.19 -0.40 5.82
N LEU A 228 -35.12 -0.66 6.56
CA LEU A 228 -33.99 0.24 6.72
C LEU A 228 -32.86 -0.22 5.80
N ASP A 229 -32.17 0.73 5.19
CA ASP A 229 -30.89 0.43 4.54
C ASP A 229 -29.76 0.28 5.58
N GLU A 230 -28.58 -0.14 5.14
CA GLU A 230 -27.43 -0.42 6.00
C GLU A 230 -27.04 0.79 6.87
N GLU A 231 -27.12 1.99 6.33
CA GLU A 231 -26.79 3.24 7.03
C GLU A 231 -27.86 3.59 8.07
N GLN A 232 -29.14 3.42 7.74
CA GLN A 232 -30.21 3.58 8.71
C GLN A 232 -30.16 2.53 9.82
N LEU A 233 -29.63 1.34 9.56
CA LEU A 233 -29.37 0.33 10.59
C LEU A 233 -28.25 0.76 11.54
N GLU A 234 -27.17 1.34 11.01
CA GLU A 234 -26.08 1.92 11.83
C GLU A 234 -26.57 3.10 12.68
N LEU A 235 -27.38 4.00 12.10
CA LEU A 235 -27.97 5.12 12.84
C LEU A 235 -29.02 4.65 13.86
N ALA A 236 -29.72 3.55 13.57
CA ALA A 236 -30.68 2.96 14.48
C ALA A 236 -30.01 2.23 15.66
N ASP A 237 -28.83 1.64 15.48
CA ASP A 237 -28.02 1.03 16.55
C ASP A 237 -27.32 2.12 17.39
N ILE A 238 -28.12 2.81 18.19
CA ILE A 238 -27.66 3.97 18.96
C ILE A 238 -26.73 3.59 20.12
N ASP A 239 -26.74 2.33 20.55
CA ASP A 239 -25.88 1.85 21.62
C ASP A 239 -24.67 1.04 21.17
N LYS A 240 -24.56 0.83 19.86
CA LYS A 240 -23.41 0.27 19.16
C LYS A 240 -23.10 -1.15 19.62
N ASP A 241 -24.14 -1.92 19.96
CA ASP A 241 -24.00 -3.33 20.32
C ASP A 241 -24.05 -4.28 19.11
N GLY A 242 -24.34 -3.74 17.92
CA GLY A 242 -24.41 -4.44 16.65
C GLY A 242 -25.78 -5.03 16.34
N GLU A 243 -26.78 -4.86 17.22
CA GLU A 243 -28.14 -5.33 17.03
C GLU A 243 -29.15 -4.17 17.10
N VAL A 244 -29.89 -3.92 16.03
CA VAL A 244 -31.02 -2.97 16.07
C VAL A 244 -32.19 -3.62 16.82
N THR A 245 -32.53 -3.10 18.00
CA THR A 245 -33.58 -3.67 18.87
C THR A 245 -34.56 -2.61 19.40
N SER A 246 -35.57 -3.06 20.16
CA SER A 246 -36.49 -2.14 20.83
C SER A 246 -35.82 -1.24 21.88
N LYS A 247 -34.61 -1.60 22.36
CA LYS A 247 -33.87 -0.75 23.32
C LYS A 247 -33.37 0.50 22.63
N ASP A 248 -32.96 0.39 21.37
CA ASP A 248 -32.50 1.52 20.58
C ASP A 248 -33.63 2.49 20.30
N ALA A 249 -34.78 1.96 19.90
CA ALA A 249 -36.00 2.77 19.77
C ALA A 249 -36.35 3.51 21.07
N GLN A 250 -36.17 2.87 22.24
CA GLN A 250 -36.40 3.52 23.53
C GLN A 250 -35.38 4.62 23.84
N LYS A 251 -34.10 4.41 23.51
CA LYS A 251 -33.03 5.41 23.66
C LYS A 251 -33.25 6.62 22.74
N ILE A 252 -33.57 6.38 21.47
CA ILE A 252 -33.94 7.42 20.50
C ILE A 252 -35.15 8.21 21.00
N MET A 253 -36.20 7.52 21.47
CA MET A 253 -37.38 8.17 22.05
C MET A 253 -37.07 9.03 23.28
N ALA A 254 -36.08 8.63 24.10
CA ALA A 254 -35.65 9.41 25.25
C ALA A 254 -34.89 10.68 24.84
N LEU A 255 -34.03 10.59 23.82
CA LEU A 255 -33.31 11.75 23.26
C LEU A 255 -34.27 12.74 22.61
N ALA A 256 -35.22 12.25 21.81
CA ALA A 256 -36.23 13.06 21.14
C ALA A 256 -37.14 13.87 22.07
N LYS A 257 -37.23 13.50 23.37
CA LYS A 257 -38.02 14.23 24.38
C LYS A 257 -37.24 15.31 25.10
N ASN A 258 -35.91 15.29 25.01
CA ASN A 258 -35.01 16.21 25.70
C ASN A 258 -34.48 17.33 24.80
N ASN A 259 -34.79 17.28 23.50
CA ASN A 259 -34.51 18.30 22.48
C ASN A 259 -35.76 19.10 22.14
#